data_AF-A0A383C3D3-F1
#
_entry.id   AF-A0A383C3D3-F1
#
_cell.length_a   1.000
_cell.length_b   1.000
_cell.length_c   1.000
_cell.angle_alpha   90.00
_cell.angle_beta   90.00
_cell.angle_gamma   90.00
#
_symmetry.space_group_name_H-M   'P 1'
#
loop_
_entity.id
_entity.type
_entity.pdbx_description
1 polymer ?
#
loop_
_entity_poly.entity_id
_entity_poly.type
_entity_poly.pdbx_seq_one_letter_code
_entity_poly.pdbx_strand_id
1 'polypeptide(L)'
;MNLTHYPENNLRTKIKVQLLSNPKFNPYKFSLKKFYRNLTSTIRVLPDFIIIGSGRAGTTALYSYLIQHPSIIPTSTENNNSVADLHFFEYMISDKISWYKSHFPTIFSKMYRRRKSKNSFVTGEFTSTYMYHENVPERIFNLIPKIKLIVILRNPIDKAYSTYNQQLHVNELTSS
;
A
#
# COMPACT_ATOMS: atom_id res chain seq x y z
N MET A 1 16.00 23.23 -33.35
CA MET A 1 14.86 23.39 -32.43
C MET A 1 14.74 22.12 -31.60
N ASN A 2 14.73 22.07 -30.27
CA ASN A 2 14.99 23.03 -29.21
C ASN A 2 15.41 22.19 -28.00
N LEU A 3 16.42 22.67 -27.27
CA LEU A 3 16.95 22.10 -26.04
C LEU A 3 15.80 21.85 -25.05
N THR A 4 15.66 20.62 -24.55
CA THR A 4 14.94 20.39 -23.29
C THR A 4 15.96 20.17 -22.18
N HIS A 5 16.04 21.17 -21.31
CA HIS A 5 16.76 21.16 -20.05
C HIS A 5 16.55 19.85 -19.28
N TYR A 6 17.63 19.11 -19.00
CA TYR A 6 17.66 18.21 -17.86
C TYR A 6 17.90 19.07 -16.60
N PRO A 7 16.97 19.15 -15.64
CA PRO A 7 17.22 19.89 -14.43
C PRO A 7 18.12 19.08 -13.49
N GLU A 8 19.13 19.78 -12.99
CA GLU A 8 19.99 19.54 -11.83
C GLU A 8 20.96 18.34 -11.81
N ASN A 9 22.24 18.72 -11.70
CA ASN A 9 23.46 17.94 -11.43
C ASN A 9 23.42 17.29 -10.03
N ASN A 10 22.40 16.47 -9.76
CA ASN A 10 22.13 15.89 -8.46
C ASN A 10 22.77 14.49 -8.36
N LEU A 11 23.45 14.20 -7.24
CA LEU A 11 24.16 12.94 -6.98
C LEU A 11 23.26 11.71 -7.25
N ARG A 12 21.97 11.84 -6.94
CA ARG A 12 20.94 10.82 -7.18
C ARG A 12 20.80 10.44 -8.66
N THR A 13 20.90 11.42 -9.56
CA THR A 13 20.77 11.22 -11.00
C THR A 13 21.98 10.46 -11.54
N LYS A 14 23.20 10.83 -11.09
CA LYS A 14 24.45 10.11 -11.45
C LYS A 14 24.44 8.67 -10.99
N ILE A 15 24.05 8.43 -9.73
CA ILE A 15 23.93 7.07 -9.16
C ILE A 15 22.88 6.26 -9.94
N LYS A 16 21.73 6.86 -10.27
CA LYS A 16 20.70 6.19 -11.07
C LYS A 16 21.21 5.79 -12.45
N VAL A 17 21.89 6.69 -13.17
CA VAL A 17 22.46 6.42 -14.50
C VAL A 17 23.54 5.34 -14.42
N GLN A 18 24.43 5.41 -13.42
CA GLN A 18 25.51 4.42 -13.23
C GLN A 18 24.99 3.03 -12.86
N LEU A 19 23.88 2.96 -12.13
CA LEU A 19 23.19 1.72 -11.80
C LEU A 19 22.36 1.17 -12.97
N LEU A 20 21.93 2.02 -13.92
CA LEU A 20 21.27 1.59 -15.16
C LEU A 20 22.27 1.05 -16.19
N SER A 21 23.48 1.63 -16.24
CA SER A 21 24.55 1.18 -17.15
C SER A 21 25.28 -0.09 -16.69
N ASN A 22 25.02 -0.58 -15.47
CA ASN A 22 25.64 -1.79 -14.91
C ASN A 22 24.60 -2.81 -14.39
N PRO A 23 23.86 -3.50 -15.29
CA PRO A 23 22.76 -4.39 -14.92
C PRO A 23 23.18 -5.63 -14.10
N LYS A 24 24.48 -5.99 -14.08
CA LYS A 24 25.02 -7.07 -13.22
C LYS A 24 24.97 -6.75 -11.73
N PHE A 25 24.96 -5.46 -11.35
CA PHE A 25 24.89 -5.00 -9.96
C PHE A 25 23.50 -4.44 -9.58
N ASN A 26 22.59 -4.29 -10.55
CA ASN A 26 21.26 -3.76 -10.33
C ASN A 26 20.24 -4.31 -11.35
N PRO A 27 19.37 -5.25 -10.96
CA PRO A 27 18.39 -5.83 -11.87
C PRO A 27 17.17 -4.91 -12.01
N TYR A 28 17.28 -3.78 -12.73
CA TYR A 28 16.16 -2.90 -13.18
C TYR A 28 15.01 -2.58 -12.17
N LYS A 29 15.21 -2.83 -10.87
CA LYS A 29 14.20 -2.77 -9.79
C LYS A 29 14.74 -2.07 -8.54
N PHE A 30 15.99 -1.62 -8.56
CA PHE A 30 16.54 -0.87 -7.43
C PHE A 30 15.91 0.52 -7.35
N SER A 31 15.25 0.75 -6.23
CA SER A 31 14.61 2.02 -5.88
C SER A 31 15.21 2.47 -4.56
N LEU A 32 15.93 3.60 -4.56
CA LEU A 32 16.52 4.19 -3.35
C LEU A 32 15.47 4.37 -2.25
N LYS A 33 14.24 4.70 -2.65
CA LYS A 33 13.11 4.85 -1.76
C LYS A 33 12.64 3.51 -1.21
N LYS A 34 12.55 2.46 -2.03
CA LYS A 34 12.27 1.10 -1.56
C LYS A 34 13.32 0.62 -0.55
N PHE A 35 14.59 0.82 -0.89
CA PHE A 35 15.71 0.46 -0.02
C PHE A 35 15.63 1.21 1.32
N TYR A 36 15.43 2.52 1.30
CA TYR A 36 15.21 3.32 2.51
C TYR A 36 14.00 2.86 3.33
N ARG A 37 12.86 2.58 2.68
CA ARG A 37 11.65 2.10 3.35
C ARG A 37 11.85 0.74 4.01
N ASN A 38 12.60 -0.16 3.35
CA ASN A 38 12.94 -1.46 3.90
C ASN A 38 13.92 -1.36 5.07
N LEU A 39 14.96 -0.52 4.95
CA LEU A 39 15.89 -0.24 6.04
C LEU A 39 15.21 0.40 7.26
N THR A 40 14.19 1.23 7.03
CA THR A 40 13.41 1.87 8.09
C THR A 40 12.23 1.03 8.58
N SER A 41 12.07 -0.22 8.14
CA SER A 41 10.94 -1.09 8.49
C SER A 41 10.82 -1.36 9.99
N THR A 42 11.94 -1.45 10.70
CA THR A 42 11.99 -1.67 12.16
C THR A 42 11.33 -0.51 12.92
N ILE A 43 11.57 0.73 12.49
CA ILE A 43 11.03 1.96 13.09
C ILE A 43 9.70 2.43 12.47
N ARG A 44 9.07 1.61 11.62
CA ARG A 44 7.73 1.85 11.08
C ARG A 44 6.66 1.19 11.94
N VAL A 45 5.47 1.79 11.94
CA VAL A 45 4.33 1.27 12.68
C VAL A 45 3.61 0.17 11.88
N LEU A 46 2.80 -0.62 12.57
CA LEU A 46 1.77 -1.46 11.95
C LEU A 46 0.48 -0.64 11.77
N PRO A 47 -0.47 -1.09 10.93
CA PRO A 47 -1.73 -0.40 10.74
C PRO A 47 -2.59 -0.40 12.00
N ASP A 48 -3.39 0.66 12.14
CA ASP A 48 -4.41 0.83 13.16
C ASP A 48 -5.77 0.24 12.68
N PHE A 49 -5.97 0.11 11.37
CA PHE A 49 -7.16 -0.52 10.78
C PHE A 49 -6.86 -1.23 9.46
N ILE A 50 -7.70 -2.21 9.10
CA ILE A 50 -7.72 -2.89 7.80
C ILE A 50 -9.15 -2.93 7.29
N ILE A 51 -9.38 -2.48 6.05
CA ILE A 51 -10.62 -2.73 5.33
C ILE A 51 -10.46 -4.07 4.60
N ILE A 52 -11.15 -5.11 5.08
CA ILE A 52 -10.93 -6.51 4.65
C ILE A 52 -11.82 -6.96 3.49
N GLY A 53 -12.81 -6.15 3.11
CA GLY A 53 -13.81 -6.53 2.13
C GLY A 53 -15.10 -5.72 2.24
N SER A 54 -16.09 -6.02 1.42
CA SER A 54 -16.10 -7.01 0.34
C SER A 54 -15.61 -6.41 -0.99
N GLY A 55 -14.90 -7.20 -1.81
CA GLY A 55 -14.66 -6.85 -3.21
C GLY A 55 -15.94 -6.39 -3.92
N ARG A 56 -15.83 -5.35 -4.77
CA ARG A 56 -16.95 -4.71 -5.50
C ARG A 56 -18.08 -4.10 -4.64
N ALA A 57 -17.85 -3.93 -3.34
CA ALA A 57 -18.74 -3.21 -2.43
C ALA A 57 -18.37 -1.72 -2.22
N GLY A 58 -17.32 -1.22 -2.88
CA GLY A 58 -16.89 0.18 -2.77
C GLY A 58 -15.74 0.43 -1.80
N THR A 59 -14.95 -0.59 -1.45
CA THR A 59 -13.79 -0.48 -0.55
C THR A 59 -12.76 0.56 -1.01
N THR A 60 -12.49 0.63 -2.31
CA THR A 60 -11.58 1.63 -2.90
C THR A 60 -12.09 3.05 -2.70
N ALA A 61 -13.39 3.30 -2.87
CA ALA A 61 -14.01 4.60 -2.66
C ALA A 61 -14.00 4.99 -1.18
N LEU A 62 -14.35 4.05 -0.27
CA LEU A 62 -14.25 4.30 1.15
C LEU A 62 -12.83 4.71 1.55
N TYR A 63 -11.82 3.95 1.10
CA TYR A 63 -10.44 4.26 1.43
C TYR A 63 -9.99 5.61 0.85
N SER A 64 -10.38 5.94 -0.38
CA SER A 64 -10.04 7.24 -0.99
C SER A 64 -10.65 8.42 -0.24
N TYR A 65 -11.82 8.25 0.38
CA TYR A 65 -12.42 9.26 1.25
C TYR A 65 -11.74 9.33 2.62
N LEU A 66 -11.40 8.19 3.23
CA LEU A 66 -10.72 8.16 4.53
C LEU A 66 -9.37 8.88 4.49
N ILE A 67 -8.55 8.64 3.46
CA ILE A 67 -7.21 9.24 3.37
C ILE A 67 -7.21 10.76 3.12
N GLN A 68 -8.37 11.35 2.80
CA GLN A 68 -8.52 12.81 2.73
C GLN A 68 -8.61 13.44 4.12
N HIS A 69 -8.97 12.65 5.15
CA HIS A 69 -9.05 13.15 6.50
C HIS A 69 -7.63 13.45 7.06
N PRO A 70 -7.39 14.64 7.64
CA PRO A 70 -6.03 15.06 8.04
C PRO A 70 -5.38 14.16 9.09
N SER A 71 -6.18 13.43 9.87
CA SER A 71 -5.70 12.49 10.89
C SER A 71 -5.47 11.06 10.36
N ILE A 72 -5.67 10.81 9.07
CA ILE A 72 -5.41 9.50 8.44
C ILE A 72 -4.18 9.62 7.54
N ILE A 73 -3.20 8.77 7.77
CA ILE A 73 -1.99 8.70 6.95
C ILE A 73 -2.15 7.52 5.98
N PRO A 74 -2.15 7.76 4.66
CA PRO A 74 -2.30 6.69 3.68
C PRO A 74 -1.10 5.74 3.71
N THR A 75 -1.36 4.47 3.43
CA THR A 75 -0.33 3.54 2.95
C THR A 75 0.31 4.11 1.68
N SER A 76 1.62 4.01 1.55
CA SER A 76 2.33 4.59 0.40
C SER A 76 3.28 3.59 -0.22
N THR A 77 3.34 3.57 -1.55
CA THR A 77 4.36 2.81 -2.29
C THR A 77 5.55 3.66 -2.71
N GLU A 78 6.45 3.01 -3.43
CA GLU A 78 7.63 3.60 -4.07
C GLU A 78 7.31 4.87 -4.85
N ASN A 79 6.13 4.95 -5.48
CA ASN A 79 5.73 6.11 -6.30
C ASN A 79 4.95 7.19 -5.53
N ASN A 80 4.84 7.10 -4.19
CA ASN A 80 3.95 7.95 -3.37
C ASN A 80 2.46 7.83 -3.70
N ASN A 81 2.07 6.89 -4.56
CA ASN A 81 0.68 6.60 -4.78
C ASN A 81 0.13 5.85 -3.56
N SER A 82 -1.08 6.21 -3.16
CA SER A 82 -1.85 5.46 -2.18
C SER A 82 -2.11 4.08 -2.77
N VAL A 83 -1.45 3.06 -2.24
CA VAL A 83 -1.72 1.68 -2.62
C VAL A 83 -2.40 1.04 -1.47
N ALA A 84 -3.64 0.68 -1.71
CA ALA A 84 -4.37 -0.15 -0.82
C ALA A 84 -4.85 -1.32 -1.66
N ASP A 85 -3.94 -2.29 -1.72
CA ASP A 85 -4.22 -3.71 -1.95
C ASP A 85 -2.88 -4.43 -1.74
N LEU A 86 -2.44 -4.59 -0.48
CA LEU A 86 -1.10 -5.13 -0.21
C LEU A 86 -1.05 -6.65 -0.33
N HIS A 87 -2.19 -7.34 -0.19
CA HIS A 87 -2.28 -8.80 -0.20
C HIS A 87 -1.29 -9.50 0.75
N PHE A 88 -0.87 -8.81 1.81
CA PHE A 88 0.17 -9.30 2.71
C PHE A 88 -0.27 -10.55 3.45
N PHE A 89 -1.47 -10.53 4.03
CA PHE A 89 -1.96 -11.64 4.85
C PHE A 89 -2.32 -12.88 4.03
N GLU A 90 -2.55 -12.74 2.72
CA GLU A 90 -2.80 -13.86 1.79
C GLU A 90 -1.53 -14.67 1.55
N TYR A 91 -0.43 -13.97 1.30
CA TYR A 91 0.87 -14.55 0.95
C TYR A 91 1.89 -14.42 2.08
N MET A 92 1.41 -14.34 3.31
CA MET A 92 2.23 -14.07 4.49
C MET A 92 3.28 -15.16 4.67
N ILE A 93 4.53 -14.73 4.72
CA ILE A 93 5.70 -15.52 5.12
C ILE A 93 6.39 -14.68 6.20
N SER A 94 6.89 -15.28 7.27
CA SER A 94 7.50 -14.59 8.44
C SER A 94 8.46 -13.47 8.04
N ASP A 95 9.29 -13.71 7.04
CA ASP A 95 10.36 -12.80 6.62
C ASP A 95 9.83 -11.56 5.89
N LYS A 96 8.54 -11.54 5.52
CA LYS A 96 7.90 -10.43 4.81
C LYS A 96 7.29 -9.37 5.73
N ILE A 97 7.35 -9.51 7.06
CA ILE A 97 6.81 -8.49 7.98
C ILE A 97 7.51 -7.13 7.77
N SER A 98 8.82 -7.13 7.53
CA SER A 98 9.58 -5.90 7.22
C SER A 98 9.06 -5.22 5.95
N TRP A 99 8.72 -6.01 4.93
CA TRP A 99 8.10 -5.50 3.71
C TRP A 99 6.73 -4.88 4.00
N TYR A 100 5.91 -5.52 4.82
CA TYR A 100 4.60 -4.98 5.21
C TYR A 100 4.75 -3.63 5.95
N LYS A 101 5.55 -3.60 7.02
CA LYS A 101 5.87 -2.37 7.78
C LYS A 101 6.41 -1.26 6.89
N SER A 102 7.14 -1.60 5.82
CA SER A 102 7.69 -0.62 4.90
C SER A 102 6.61 0.28 4.26
N HIS A 103 5.34 -0.13 4.19
CA HIS A 103 4.23 0.64 3.60
C HIS A 103 3.64 1.71 4.53
N PHE A 104 3.92 1.64 5.82
CA PHE A 104 3.34 2.49 6.86
C PHE A 104 4.30 3.60 7.33
N PRO A 105 3.81 4.69 7.94
CA PRO A 105 4.66 5.77 8.45
C PRO A 105 5.65 5.30 9.53
N THR A 106 6.73 6.07 9.70
CA THR A 106 7.65 5.88 10.82
C THR A 106 7.01 6.32 12.14
N ILE A 107 7.49 5.76 13.25
CA ILE A 107 7.09 6.16 14.61
C ILE A 107 7.28 7.68 14.79
N PHE A 108 8.41 8.21 14.31
CA PHE A 108 8.70 9.65 14.35
C PHE A 108 7.70 10.49 13.55
N SER A 109 7.29 10.03 12.36
CA SER A 109 6.27 10.71 11.56
C SER A 109 4.92 10.76 12.28
N LYS A 110 4.49 9.63 12.87
CA LYS A 110 3.24 9.54 13.66
C LYS A 110 3.32 10.45 14.90
N MET A 111 4.45 10.47 15.59
CA MET A 111 4.67 11.32 16.77
C MET A 111 4.72 12.82 16.43
N TYR A 112 5.44 13.20 15.37
CA TYR A 112 5.52 14.60 14.93
C TYR A 112 4.14 15.15 14.58
N ARG A 113 3.34 14.38 13.83
CA ARG A 113 1.97 14.76 13.50
C ARG A 113 1.08 14.89 14.73
N ARG A 114 1.19 13.95 15.68
CA ARG A 114 0.47 13.98 16.96
C ARG A 114 0.85 15.19 17.84
N ARG A 115 2.06 15.75 17.70
CA ARG A 115 2.43 17.00 18.38
C ARG A 115 1.86 18.23 17.67
N LYS A 116 1.78 18.20 16.34
CA LYS A 116 1.28 19.32 15.51
C LYS A 116 -0.25 19.46 15.55
N SER A 117 -0.97 18.38 15.78
CA SER A 117 -2.44 18.37 15.92
C SER A 117 -2.83 17.58 17.16
N LYS A 118 -3.76 18.12 17.96
CA LYS A 118 -4.31 17.43 19.15
C LYS A 118 -5.06 16.12 18.82
N ASN A 119 -5.28 15.82 17.53
CA ASN A 119 -5.99 14.62 17.10
C ASN A 119 -5.10 13.37 17.12
N SER A 120 -5.71 12.22 17.40
CA SER A 120 -5.08 10.91 17.21
C SER A 120 -4.90 10.62 15.73
N PHE A 121 -3.68 10.29 15.31
CA PHE A 121 -3.39 9.87 13.94
C PHE A 121 -3.47 8.37 13.78
N VAL A 122 -4.09 7.92 12.70
CA VAL A 122 -4.21 6.51 12.34
C VAL A 122 -3.69 6.25 10.92
N THR A 123 -3.29 5.02 10.65
CA THR A 123 -2.92 4.54 9.32
C THR A 123 -3.53 3.17 9.11
N GLY A 124 -3.83 2.81 7.87
CA GLY A 124 -4.50 1.55 7.58
C GLY A 124 -4.42 1.21 6.11
N GLU A 125 -4.76 -0.03 5.79
CA GLU A 125 -4.81 -0.53 4.42
C GLU A 125 -6.24 -0.97 4.05
N PHE A 126 -6.47 -1.22 2.76
CA PHE A 126 -7.55 -2.08 2.32
C PHE A 126 -6.99 -3.22 1.48
N THR A 127 -7.49 -4.43 1.70
CA THR A 127 -7.40 -5.54 0.76
C THR A 127 -8.71 -6.28 0.82
N SER A 128 -9.48 -6.20 -0.27
CA SER A 128 -10.89 -6.60 -0.26
C SER A 128 -11.12 -8.11 -0.34
N THR A 129 -10.06 -8.85 -0.67
CA THR A 129 -10.01 -10.30 -0.80
C THR A 129 -9.79 -11.01 0.54
N TYR A 130 -9.27 -10.32 1.55
CA TYR A 130 -9.02 -10.89 2.89
C TYR A 130 -10.25 -11.57 3.50
N MET A 131 -11.44 -11.02 3.28
CA MET A 131 -12.70 -11.59 3.78
C MET A 131 -13.00 -13.01 3.25
N TYR A 132 -12.40 -13.44 2.14
CA TYR A 132 -12.65 -14.75 1.53
C TYR A 132 -11.55 -15.78 1.82
N HIS A 133 -10.48 -15.40 2.51
CA HIS A 133 -9.37 -16.30 2.80
C HIS A 133 -9.47 -16.86 4.22
N GLU A 134 -9.59 -18.18 4.34
CA GLU A 134 -9.78 -18.90 5.60
C GLU A 134 -8.67 -18.62 6.63
N ASN A 135 -7.41 -18.58 6.19
CA ASN A 135 -6.24 -18.41 7.08
C ASN A 135 -5.95 -16.93 7.43
N VAL A 136 -6.58 -15.97 6.75
CA VAL A 136 -6.26 -14.53 6.96
C VAL A 136 -6.67 -14.03 8.35
N PRO A 137 -7.86 -14.35 8.89
CA PRO A 137 -8.25 -13.94 10.24
C PRO A 137 -7.24 -14.34 11.31
N GLU A 138 -6.77 -15.60 11.28
CA GLU A 138 -5.78 -16.11 12.24
C GLU A 138 -4.44 -15.36 12.10
N ARG A 139 -3.96 -15.16 10.87
CA ARG A 139 -2.71 -14.44 10.61
C ARG A 139 -2.78 -12.98 11.07
N ILE A 140 -3.92 -12.31 10.87
CA ILE A 140 -4.15 -10.95 11.36
C ILE A 140 -4.12 -10.95 12.89
N PHE A 141 -4.82 -11.88 13.54
CA PHE A 141 -4.87 -11.95 15.00
C PHE A 141 -3.48 -12.20 15.61
N ASN A 142 -2.71 -13.11 15.03
CA ASN A 142 -1.37 -13.45 15.49
C ASN A 142 -0.39 -12.27 15.37
N LEU A 143 -0.53 -11.43 14.34
CA LEU A 143 0.37 -10.29 14.13
C LEU A 143 -0.11 -9.00 14.83
N ILE A 144 -1.42 -8.71 14.78
CA ILE A 144 -2.01 -7.45 15.22
C ILE A 144 -3.36 -7.70 15.94
N PRO A 145 -3.36 -8.30 17.14
CA PRO A 145 -4.59 -8.80 17.78
C PRO A 145 -5.60 -7.71 18.15
N LYS A 146 -5.19 -6.44 18.21
CA LYS A 146 -6.05 -5.30 18.59
C LYS A 146 -6.46 -4.41 17.40
N ILE A 147 -6.26 -4.89 16.16
CA ILE A 147 -6.54 -4.09 14.98
C ILE A 147 -8.04 -3.88 14.76
N LYS A 148 -8.42 -2.73 14.19
CA LYS A 148 -9.80 -2.50 13.75
C LYS A 148 -10.03 -3.07 12.37
N LEU A 149 -10.99 -3.99 12.24
CA LEU A 149 -11.41 -4.53 10.95
C LEU A 149 -12.65 -3.78 10.46
N ILE A 150 -12.63 -3.36 9.21
CA ILE A 150 -13.74 -2.65 8.56
C ILE A 150 -14.25 -3.52 7.41
N VAL A 151 -15.56 -3.72 7.36
CA VAL A 151 -16.24 -4.48 6.30
C VAL A 151 -17.31 -3.59 5.68
N ILE A 152 -17.36 -3.57 4.35
CA ILE A 152 -18.44 -2.98 3.56
C ILE A 152 -19.17 -4.11 2.85
N LEU A 153 -20.47 -4.18 3.05
CA LEU A 153 -21.34 -5.14 2.37
C LEU A 153 -22.20 -4.42 1.34
N ARG A 154 -22.54 -5.15 0.26
CA ARG A 154 -23.44 -4.71 -0.81
C ARG A 154 -24.43 -5.84 -1.06
N ASN A 155 -25.60 -5.53 -1.63
CA ASN A 155 -26.52 -6.53 -2.15
C ASN A 155 -25.75 -7.58 -2.98
N PRO A 156 -25.86 -8.89 -2.65
CA PRO A 156 -25.09 -9.93 -3.31
C PRO A 156 -25.35 -10.02 -4.81
N ILE A 157 -26.56 -9.70 -5.27
CA ILE A 157 -26.93 -9.71 -6.71
C ILE A 157 -26.14 -8.61 -7.44
N ASP A 158 -26.20 -7.38 -6.94
CA ASP A 158 -25.49 -6.25 -7.55
C ASP A 158 -23.97 -6.43 -7.51
N LYS A 159 -23.47 -7.02 -6.43
CA LYS A 159 -22.06 -7.38 -6.30
C LYS A 159 -21.66 -8.39 -7.36
N ALA A 160 -22.43 -9.46 -7.56
CA ALA A 160 -22.15 -10.49 -8.57
C ALA A 160 -22.12 -9.89 -9.98
N TYR A 161 -23.13 -9.07 -10.32
CA TYR A 161 -23.18 -8.35 -11.60
C TYR A 161 -21.97 -7.42 -11.79
N SER A 162 -21.60 -6.69 -10.73
CA SER A 162 -20.43 -5.80 -10.76
C SER A 162 -19.11 -6.56 -10.95
N THR A 163 -18.96 -7.73 -10.36
CA THR A 163 -17.79 -8.62 -10.54
C THR A 163 -17.74 -9.17 -11.97
N TYR A 164 -18.87 -9.63 -12.50
CA TYR A 164 -18.97 -10.11 -13.88
C TYR A 164 -18.53 -9.04 -14.89
N ASN A 165 -19.04 -7.81 -14.76
CA ASN A 165 -18.64 -6.71 -15.63
C ASN A 165 -17.15 -6.39 -15.53
N GLN A 166 -16.55 -6.50 -14.34
CA GLN A 166 -15.10 -6.31 -14.18
C GLN A 166 -14.31 -7.38 -14.95
N GLN A 167 -14.71 -8.64 -14.85
CA GLN A 167 -14.05 -9.74 -15.53
C GLN A 167 -14.12 -9.59 -17.06
N LEU A 168 -15.27 -9.18 -17.60
CA LEU A 168 -15.43 -8.90 -19.02
C LEU A 168 -14.45 -7.81 -19.51
N HIS A 169 -14.43 -6.65 -18.85
CA HIS A 169 -13.53 -5.55 -19.22
C HIS A 169 -12.05 -5.96 -19.15
N VAL A 170 -11.67 -6.77 -18.15
CA VAL A 170 -10.28 -7.26 -18.04
C VAL A 170 -9.96 -8.22 -19.18
N ASN A 171 -10.86 -9.13 -19.53
CA ASN A 171 -10.64 -10.11 -20.60
C ASN A 171 -10.48 -9.42 -21.97
N GLU A 172 -11.29 -8.40 -22.25
CA GLU A 172 -11.18 -7.57 -23.47
C GLU A 172 -9.79 -6.94 -23.61
N LEU A 173 -9.25 -6.36 -22.53
CA LEU A 173 -7.91 -5.75 -22.53
C LEU A 173 -6.75 -6.75 -22.66
N THR A 174 -6.96 -8.00 -22.25
CA THR A 174 -5.93 -9.06 -22.35
C THR A 174 -5.95 -9.80 -23.69
N SER A 175 -7.03 -9.67 -24.44
CA SER A 175 -7.22 -10.33 -25.75
C SER A 175 -6.89 -9.42 -26.94
N SER A 176 -6.64 -8.13 -26.69
CA SER A 176 -6.19 -7.11 -27.64
C SER A 176 -4.68 -6.91 -27.59
#